data_AF-R9SHR2-F1
#
_entry.id   AF-R9SHR2-F1
#
_cell.length_a   1.000
_cell.length_b   1.000
_cell.length_c   1.000
_cell.angle_alpha   90.00
_cell.angle_beta   90.00
_cell.angle_gamma   90.00
#
_symmetry.space_group_name_H-M   'P 1'
#
loop_
_entity.id
_entity.type
_entity.pdbx_description
1 polymer ?
#
loop_
_entity_poly.entity_id
_entity_poly.type
_entity_poly.pdbx_seq_one_letter_code
_entity_poly.pdbx_strand_id
1 'polypeptide(L)' 'MAVNLAESNLQAISNTIAILEKEENPDEKKLKELRKERDIILRDLNLK' A
#
# COMPACT_ATOMS: atom_id res chain seq x y z
N MET A 1 -0.25 -2.53 22.52
CA MET A 1 -0.51 -3.26 21.26
C MET A 1 0.69 -3.02 20.36
N ALA A 2 1.51 -4.03 20.09
CA ALA A 2 2.53 -3.92 19.07
C ALA A 2 1.78 -4.00 17.74
N VAL A 3 1.55 -2.85 17.10
CA VAL A 3 1.09 -2.87 15.71
C VAL A 3 2.17 -3.61 14.93
N ASN A 4 1.81 -4.70 14.28
CA ASN A 4 2.75 -5.45 13.47
C ASN A 4 3.29 -4.46 12.41
N LEU A 5 4.61 -4.29 12.33
CA LEU A 5 5.23 -3.33 11.41
C LEU A 5 4.70 -3.51 9.98
N ALA A 6 4.40 -4.74 9.58
CA ALA A 6 3.78 -5.05 8.29
C ALA A 6 2.34 -4.50 8.16
N GLU A 7 1.53 -4.51 9.21
CA GLU A 7 0.19 -3.90 9.22
C GLU A 7 0.25 -2.37 9.14
N SER A 8 1.19 -1.74 9.87
CA SER A 8 1.44 -0.30 9.76
C SER A 8 1.88 0.09 8.35
N ASN A 9 2.79 -0.69 7.75
CA ASN A 9 3.26 -0.45 6.39
C ASN A 9 2.12 -0.65 5.38
N LEU A 10 1.28 -1.66 5.56
CA LEU A 10 0.11 -1.90 4.72
C LEU A 10 -0.87 -0.72 4.75
N GLN A 11 -1.15 -0.17 5.94
CA GLN A 11 -2.00 1.01 6.08
C GLN A 11 -1.37 2.24 5.43
N ALA A 12 -0.08 2.48 5.63
CA ALA A 12 0.62 3.62 5.04
C ALA A 12 0.59 3.59 3.50
N ILE A 13 0.86 2.43 2.90
CA ILE A 13 0.83 2.24 1.45
C ILE A 13 -0.60 2.41 0.93
N SER A 14 -1.60 1.84 1.61
CA SER A 14 -3.01 1.96 1.20
C SER A 14 -3.50 3.41 1.23
N ASN A 15 -3.14 4.16 2.26
CA ASN A 15 -3.45 5.59 2.34
C ASN A 15 -2.75 6.39 1.26
N THR A 16 -1.48 6.10 0.99
CA THR A 16 -0.70 6.77 -0.07
C THR A 16 -1.32 6.52 -1.45
N ILE A 17 -1.73 5.28 -1.74
CA ILE A 17 -2.45 4.95 -2.98
C ILE A 17 -3.75 5.75 -3.07
N ALA A 18 -4.55 5.79 -2.01
CA ALA A 18 -5.83 6.50 -2.01
C ALA A 18 -5.68 8.03 -2.16
N ILE A 19 -4.58 8.61 -1.68
CA ILE A 19 -4.26 10.03 -1.88
C ILE A 19 -3.86 10.25 -3.35
N LEU A 20 -2.96 9.43 -3.88
CA LEU A 20 -2.51 9.53 -5.27
C LEU A 20 -3.67 9.35 -6.24
N GLU A 21 -4.57 8.39 -6.01
CA GLU A 21 -5.76 8.15 -6.84
C GLU A 21 -6.75 9.33 -6.88
N LYS A 22 -6.68 10.23 -5.90
CA LYS A 22 -7.50 11.46 -5.87
C LYS A 22 -6.84 12.64 -6.57
N GLU A 23 -5.56 12.54 -6.95
CA GLU A 23 -4.90 13.58 -7.72
C GLU A 23 -5.39 13.58 -9.17
N GLU A 24 -5.44 14.75 -9.81
CA GLU A 24 -5.92 14.90 -11.20
C GLU A 24 -5.00 14.24 -12.24
N ASN A 25 -3.74 13.98 -11.88
CA ASN A 25 -2.76 13.31 -12.73
C ASN A 25 -1.85 12.38 -11.90
N PRO A 26 -2.38 11.22 -11.47
CA PRO A 26 -1.60 10.29 -10.69
C PRO A 26 -0.48 9.69 -11.52
N ASP A 27 0.71 9.60 -10.94
CA ASP A 27 1.81 8.85 -11.55
C ASP A 27 1.47 7.35 -11.54
N GLU A 28 0.97 6.86 -12.68
CA GLU A 28 0.56 5.46 -12.86
C GLU A 28 1.70 4.48 -12.56
N LYS A 29 2.96 4.84 -12.85
CA LYS A 29 4.09 3.96 -12.54
C LYS A 29 4.24 3.82 -11.04
N LYS A 30 4.17 4.93 -10.32
CA LYS A 30 4.27 4.97 -8.86
C LYS A 30 3.10 4.24 -8.20
N LEU A 31 1.88 4.41 -8.70
CA LEU A 31 0.71 3.65 -8.25
C LEU A 31 0.88 2.13 -8.45
N LYS A 32 1.45 1.72 -9.59
CA LYS A 32 1.68 0.31 -9.90
C LYS A 32 2.73 -0.33 -8.98
N GLU A 33 3.79 0.41 -8.67
CA GLU A 33 4.81 -0.03 -7.70
C GLU A 33 4.23 -0.14 -6.28
N LEU A 34 3.50 0.88 -5.81
CA LEU A 34 2.85 0.85 -4.50
C LEU A 34 1.84 -0.29 -4.37
N ARG A 35 1.05 -0.57 -5.41
CA ARG A 35 0.14 -1.72 -5.44
C ARG A 35 0.89 -3.05 -5.36
N LYS A 36 2.05 -3.16 -6.01
CA LYS A 36 2.89 -4.35 -5.96
C LYS A 36 3.48 -4.57 -4.56
N GLU A 37 3.97 -3.51 -3.92
CA GLU A 37 4.47 -3.57 -2.53
C GLU A 37 3.35 -3.97 -1.55
N ARG A 38 2.16 -3.37 -1.69
CA ARG A 38 0.98 -3.75 -0.91
C ARG A 38 0.66 -5.24 -1.06
N ASP A 39 0.68 -5.76 -2.28
CA ASP A 39 0.36 -7.17 -2.55
C ASP A 39 1.44 -8.13 -2.01
N ILE A 40 2.71 -7.71 -1.94
CA ILE A 40 3.78 -8.48 -1.28
C ILE A 40 3.50 -8.53 0.23
N ILE A 41 3.23 -7.39 0.86
CA ILE A 41 2.94 -7.32 2.31
C ILE A 41 1.69 -8.12 2.66
N LEU A 42 0.64 -8.09 1.83
CA LEU A 42 -0.56 -8.91 2.01
C LEU A 42 -0.26 -10.41 1.98
N ARG A 43 0.66 -10.84 1.11
CA ARG A 43 1.12 -12.24 1.07
C ARG A 43 1.94 -12.60 2.31
N ASP A 44 2.83 -11.71 2.74
CA ASP A 44 3.68 -11.93 3.92
C ASP A 44 2.86 -12.00 5.21
N LEU A 45 1.77 -11.21 5.29
CA LEU A 45 0.80 -11.26 6.38
C LEU A 45 -0.15 -12.45 6.29
N ASN A 46 -0.09 -13.25 5.21
CA ASN A 46 -0.95 -14.39 4.95
C ASN A 46 -2.46 -14.05 5.02
N LEU A 47 -2.83 -12.82 4.68
CA LEU A 47 -4.21 -12.31 4.68
C LEU A 47 -4.94 -12.65 3.37
N LYS A 48 -4.56 -13.77 2.72
CA LYS A 48 -4.91 -14.10 1.35
C LYS A 48 -6.08 -15.07 1.25
#